data_AF-A0A7X7WIH4-F1
#
_entry.id   AF-A0A7X7WIH4-F1
#
_cell.length_a   1.000
_cell.length_b   1.000
_cell.length_c   1.000
_cell.angle_alpha   90.00
_cell.angle_beta   90.00
_cell.angle_gamma   90.00
#
_symmetry.space_group_name_H-M   'P 1'
#
loop_
_entity.id
_entity.type
_entity.pdbx_description
1 polymer ?
#
loop_
_entity_poly.entity_id
_entity_poly.type
_entity_poly.pdbx_seq_one_letter_code
_entity_poly.pdbx_strand_id
1 'polypeptide(L)'
;MKIKSLGLFLLYLAAALFIMSLIQSPGFINDRAGVIAMTDFSAHKPFVYRTLLPTLIRGVEFVTPQSLVNAVNGALSEFLLNQSRTANLPIDKTIALTRSGYRIVVFEILNLAFLIGFLYCLRNLGKALKLFPASWSDLVPLGIVVALPIYFNYGNFIYDFAALFFFSLGLILLYKQNWKWYLPIFGLAVSNKETAILLTVIYALYYYNQIPRKQYWQLLIIQAVIFIVIKT
;
A
#
# COMPACT_ATOMS: atom_id res chain seq x y z
N MET A 1 7.18 -27.31 -12.26
CA MET A 1 7.42 -26.19 -11.31
C MET A 1 6.58 -24.94 -11.59
N LYS A 2 6.37 -24.54 -12.86
CA LYS A 2 5.56 -23.34 -13.25
C LYS A 2 4.06 -23.39 -12.90
N ILE A 3 3.46 -24.58 -12.88
CA ILE A 3 2.01 -24.75 -12.60
C ILE A 3 1.69 -24.39 -11.14
N LYS A 4 2.57 -24.73 -10.18
CA LYS A 4 2.39 -24.38 -8.76
C LYS A 4 2.51 -22.88 -8.51
N SER A 5 3.39 -22.17 -9.23
CA SER A 5 3.53 -20.72 -9.08
C SER A 5 2.34 -19.94 -9.64
N LEU A 6 1.77 -20.39 -10.77
CA LEU A 6 0.57 -19.77 -11.34
C LEU A 6 -0.64 -20.00 -10.44
N GLY A 7 -0.86 -21.23 -9.96
CA GLY A 7 -1.96 -21.54 -9.05
C GLY A 7 -1.92 -20.70 -7.76
N LEU A 8 -0.73 -20.53 -7.18
CA LEU A 8 -0.56 -19.69 -5.99
C LEU A 8 -0.81 -18.20 -6.28
N PHE A 9 -0.34 -17.70 -7.43
CA PHE A 9 -0.61 -16.32 -7.84
C PHE A 9 -2.11 -16.07 -7.99
N LEU A 10 -2.82 -16.97 -8.68
CA LEU A 10 -4.27 -16.89 -8.85
C LEU A 10 -5.02 -16.93 -7.51
N LEU A 11 -4.54 -17.74 -6.57
CA LEU A 11 -5.11 -17.80 -5.22
C LEU A 11 -4.91 -16.48 -4.45
N TYR A 12 -3.72 -15.89 -4.54
CA TYR A 12 -3.44 -14.58 -3.91
C TYR A 12 -4.21 -13.44 -4.58
N LEU A 13 -4.34 -13.49 -5.91
CA LEU A 13 -5.17 -12.56 -6.67
C LEU A 13 -6.64 -12.66 -6.25
N ALA A 14 -7.19 -13.87 -6.16
CA ALA A 14 -8.57 -14.09 -5.74
C ALA A 14 -8.82 -13.59 -4.30
N ALA A 15 -7.91 -13.88 -3.37
CA ALA A 15 -7.99 -13.39 -2.00
C ALA A 15 -7.88 -11.86 -1.94
N ALA A 16 -6.96 -11.26 -2.71
CA ALA A 16 -6.82 -9.81 -2.78
C ALA A 16 -8.08 -9.15 -3.37
N LEU A 17 -8.65 -9.69 -4.45
CA LEU A 17 -9.91 -9.21 -5.03
C LEU A 17 -11.08 -9.30 -4.05
N PHE A 18 -11.18 -10.42 -3.30
CA PHE A 18 -12.19 -10.56 -2.26
C PHE A 18 -12.04 -9.48 -1.18
N ILE A 19 -10.82 -9.21 -0.70
CA ILE A 19 -10.59 -8.15 0.28
C ILE A 19 -10.90 -6.77 -0.28
N MET A 20 -10.49 -6.49 -1.52
CA MET A 20 -10.80 -5.24 -2.20
C MET A 20 -12.31 -5.04 -2.37
N SER A 21 -13.08 -6.11 -2.63
CA SER A 21 -14.55 -6.01 -2.77
C SER A 21 -15.27 -5.68 -1.45
N LEU A 22 -14.62 -5.87 -0.30
CA LEU A 22 -15.17 -5.48 1.01
C LEU A 22 -14.97 -3.99 1.32
N ILE A 23 -14.16 -3.29 0.52
CA ILE A 23 -13.88 -1.86 0.70
C ILE A 23 -15.09 -1.04 0.25
N GLN A 24 -15.60 -0.19 1.15
CA GLN A 24 -16.82 0.57 0.90
C GLN A 24 -16.53 1.98 0.36
N SER A 25 -17.49 2.50 -0.41
CA SER A 25 -17.45 3.76 -1.17
C SER A 25 -17.11 5.06 -0.40
N PRO A 26 -17.40 5.25 0.91
CA PRO A 26 -17.12 6.53 1.58
C PRO A 26 -15.64 6.95 1.56
N GLY A 27 -14.71 5.99 1.41
CA GLY A 27 -13.27 6.28 1.44
C GLY A 27 -12.69 6.93 0.18
N PHE A 28 -13.41 7.01 -0.95
CA PHE A 28 -12.89 7.69 -2.15
C PHE A 28 -13.06 9.21 -2.11
N ILE A 29 -14.19 9.67 -1.58
CA ILE A 29 -14.68 11.07 -1.62
C ILE A 29 -14.71 11.74 -0.23
N ASN A 30 -14.04 11.14 0.74
CA ASN A 30 -13.91 11.73 2.06
C ASN A 30 -13.02 12.99 1.98
N ASP A 31 -13.48 14.14 2.46
CA ASP A 31 -12.71 15.40 2.35
C ASP A 31 -11.48 15.40 3.27
N ARG A 32 -11.51 14.57 4.32
CA ARG A 32 -10.42 14.45 5.29
C ARG A 32 -9.30 13.56 4.78
N ALA A 33 -9.67 12.43 4.17
CA ALA A 33 -8.75 11.33 3.92
C ALA A 33 -9.04 10.56 2.62
N GLY A 34 -9.92 11.08 1.77
CA GLY A 34 -10.34 10.39 0.56
C GLY A 34 -9.26 10.34 -0.49
N VAL A 35 -9.34 9.36 -1.38
CA VAL A 35 -8.40 9.21 -2.51
C VAL A 35 -8.31 10.51 -3.30
N ILE A 36 -9.44 11.17 -3.60
CA ILE A 36 -9.45 12.42 -4.36
C ILE A 36 -8.68 13.51 -3.61
N ALA A 37 -9.05 13.80 -2.37
CA ALA A 37 -8.38 14.81 -1.54
C ALA A 37 -6.88 14.54 -1.37
N MET A 38 -6.48 13.28 -1.25
CA MET A 38 -5.06 12.90 -1.17
C MET A 38 -4.34 13.09 -2.51
N THR A 39 -4.94 12.67 -3.62
CA THR A 39 -4.37 12.92 -4.96
C THR A 39 -4.33 14.40 -5.29
N ASP A 40 -5.15 15.23 -4.65
CA ASP A 40 -5.12 16.69 -4.78
C ASP A 40 -4.19 17.38 -3.78
N PHE A 41 -3.54 16.62 -2.89
CA PHE A 41 -2.72 17.13 -1.78
C PHE A 41 -3.48 18.12 -0.88
N SER A 42 -4.81 17.98 -0.80
CA SER A 42 -5.71 18.80 0.01
C SER A 42 -6.29 18.06 1.22
N ALA A 43 -5.94 16.78 1.40
CA ALA A 43 -6.34 15.97 2.56
C ALA A 43 -5.88 16.61 3.88
N HIS A 44 -6.58 16.29 4.97
CA HIS A 44 -6.21 16.77 6.29
C HIS A 44 -5.00 16.02 6.86
N LYS A 45 -4.28 16.63 7.80
CA LYS A 45 -3.24 15.93 8.56
C LYS A 45 -3.83 14.73 9.32
N PRO A 46 -3.11 13.60 9.42
CA PRO A 46 -1.77 13.34 8.87
C PRO A 46 -1.78 12.78 7.43
N PHE A 47 -2.93 12.67 6.76
CA PHE A 47 -3.05 12.03 5.43
C PHE A 47 -2.31 12.78 4.33
N VAL A 48 -2.21 14.10 4.43
CA VAL A 48 -1.45 14.94 3.47
C VAL A 48 0.03 14.54 3.35
N TYR A 49 0.62 14.00 4.42
CA TYR A 49 2.03 13.58 4.46
C TYR A 49 2.27 12.22 3.79
N ARG A 50 1.22 11.55 3.32
CA ARG A 50 1.29 10.25 2.64
C ARG A 50 1.38 10.47 1.15
N THR A 51 2.56 10.88 0.69
CA THR A 51 2.75 11.38 -0.68
C THR A 51 3.01 10.28 -1.70
N LEU A 52 3.40 9.07 -1.27
CA LEU A 52 3.79 7.99 -2.19
C LEU A 52 2.69 7.62 -3.20
N LEU A 53 1.53 7.17 -2.71
CA LEU A 53 0.39 6.77 -3.55
C LEU A 53 -0.13 7.93 -4.43
N PRO A 54 -0.41 9.12 -3.88
CA PRO A 54 -0.78 10.30 -4.68
C PRO A 54 0.19 10.61 -5.81
N THR A 55 1.49 10.57 -5.53
CA THR A 55 2.54 10.87 -6.52
C THR A 55 2.58 9.80 -7.61
N LEU A 56 2.44 8.51 -7.25
CA LEU A 56 2.37 7.43 -8.24
C LEU A 56 1.15 7.57 -9.14
N ILE A 57 -0.03 7.87 -8.57
CA ILE A 57 -1.27 8.06 -9.33
C ILE A 57 -1.14 9.22 -10.31
N ARG A 58 -0.68 10.39 -9.84
CA ARG A 58 -0.44 11.55 -10.72
C ARG A 58 0.63 11.29 -11.77
N GLY A 59 1.68 10.55 -11.43
CA GLY A 59 2.72 10.16 -12.38
C GLY A 59 2.17 9.29 -13.50
N VAL A 60 1.34 8.30 -13.17
CA VAL A 60 0.64 7.44 -14.14
C VAL A 60 -0.34 8.24 -14.98
N GLU A 61 -1.13 9.13 -14.36
CA GLU A 61 -2.03 10.04 -15.08
C GLU A 61 -1.27 10.94 -16.07
N PHE A 62 -0.15 11.51 -15.65
CA PHE A 62 0.66 12.40 -16.48
C PHE A 62 1.22 11.74 -17.75
N VAL A 63 1.62 10.47 -17.66
CA VAL A 63 2.15 9.73 -18.82
C VAL A 63 1.06 9.07 -19.67
N THR A 64 -0.20 9.10 -19.21
CA THR A 64 -1.30 8.44 -19.90
C THR A 64 -1.93 9.38 -20.93
N PRO A 65 -2.16 8.93 -22.17
CA PRO A 65 -2.84 9.74 -23.18
C PRO A 65 -4.22 10.21 -22.71
N GLN A 66 -4.54 11.49 -22.95
CA GLN A 66 -5.80 12.09 -22.51
C GLN A 66 -7.04 11.38 -23.07
N SER A 67 -6.94 10.78 -24.25
CA SER A 67 -8.02 9.96 -24.84
C SER A 67 -8.38 8.77 -23.97
N LEU A 68 -7.38 8.09 -23.39
CA LEU A 68 -7.61 6.95 -22.48
C LEU A 68 -8.15 7.42 -21.13
N VAL A 69 -7.61 8.51 -20.58
CA VAL A 69 -8.13 9.13 -19.34
C VAL A 69 -9.61 9.47 -19.50
N ASN A 70 -9.98 10.12 -20.60
CA ASN A 70 -11.37 10.48 -20.90
C ASN A 70 -12.26 9.25 -21.11
N ALA A 71 -11.77 8.23 -21.81
CA ALA A 71 -12.52 6.99 -22.05
C ALA A 71 -12.82 6.26 -20.73
N VAL A 72 -11.83 6.13 -19.84
CA VAL A 72 -12.00 5.51 -18.52
C VAL A 72 -12.94 6.33 -17.65
N ASN A 73 -12.75 7.66 -17.59
CA ASN A 73 -13.66 8.55 -16.86
C ASN A 73 -15.11 8.41 -17.35
N GLY A 74 -15.32 8.38 -18.67
CA GLY A 74 -16.63 8.18 -19.27
C GLY A 74 -17.26 6.85 -18.88
N ALA A 75 -16.54 5.73 -19.10
CA ALA A 75 -17.02 4.38 -18.78
C ALA A 75 -17.34 4.21 -17.29
N LEU A 76 -16.52 4.77 -16.40
CA LEU A 76 -16.69 4.62 -14.96
C LEU A 76 -17.73 5.59 -14.40
N SER A 77 -18.01 6.70 -15.08
CA SER A 77 -18.97 7.70 -14.60
C SER A 77 -20.37 7.10 -14.41
N GLU A 78 -20.86 6.27 -15.33
CA GLU A 78 -22.17 5.63 -15.22
C GLU A 78 -22.24 4.68 -14.02
N PHE A 79 -21.20 3.86 -13.82
CA PHE A 79 -21.10 2.96 -12.68
C PHE A 79 -21.08 3.73 -11.35
N LEU A 80 -20.27 4.78 -11.26
CA LEU A 80 -20.13 5.61 -10.06
C LEU A 80 -21.39 6.43 -9.78
N LEU A 81 -22.10 6.91 -10.81
CA LEU A 81 -23.39 7.60 -10.66
C LEU A 81 -24.45 6.67 -10.05
N ASN A 82 -24.53 5.43 -10.53
CA ASN A 82 -25.45 4.43 -10.00
C ASN A 82 -25.15 4.11 -8.54
N GLN A 83 -23.85 3.95 -8.19
CA GLN A 83 -23.42 3.73 -6.81
C GLN A 83 -23.70 4.96 -5.92
N SER A 84 -23.50 6.17 -6.45
CA SER A 84 -23.74 7.41 -5.70
C SER A 84 -25.22 7.63 -5.38
N ARG A 85 -26.10 7.27 -6.32
CA ARG A 85 -27.57 7.29 -6.13
C ARG A 85 -28.01 6.31 -5.04
N THR A 86 -27.43 5.10 -5.02
CA THR A 86 -27.71 4.11 -3.98
C THR A 86 -27.17 4.53 -2.61
N ALA A 87 -26.08 5.29 -2.58
CA ALA A 87 -25.46 5.81 -1.37
C ALA A 87 -26.01 7.18 -0.91
N ASN A 88 -27.00 7.77 -1.61
CA ASN A 88 -27.54 9.11 -1.33
C ASN A 88 -26.46 10.20 -1.16
N LEU A 89 -25.42 10.16 -2.01
CA LEU A 89 -24.32 11.12 -1.92
C LEU A 89 -24.75 12.52 -2.39
N PRO A 90 -24.21 13.59 -1.78
CA PRO A 90 -24.37 14.95 -2.29
C PRO A 90 -23.92 15.10 -3.75
N ILE A 91 -24.56 16.02 -4.48
CA ILE A 91 -24.32 16.23 -5.92
C ILE A 91 -22.87 16.65 -6.20
N ASP A 92 -22.31 17.52 -5.37
CA ASP A 92 -20.91 17.96 -5.43
C ASP A 92 -19.93 16.78 -5.33
N LYS A 93 -20.17 15.86 -4.39
CA LYS A 93 -19.35 14.65 -4.24
C LYS A 93 -19.50 13.68 -5.40
N THR A 94 -20.71 13.59 -5.96
CA THR A 94 -20.99 12.80 -7.16
C THR A 94 -20.23 13.35 -8.38
N ILE A 95 -20.14 14.67 -8.52
CA ILE A 95 -19.35 15.33 -9.58
C ILE A 95 -17.86 15.08 -9.36
N ALA A 96 -17.36 15.18 -8.13
CA ALA A 96 -15.95 14.91 -7.83
C ALA A 96 -15.56 13.46 -8.15
N LEU A 97 -16.43 12.51 -7.79
CA LEU A 97 -16.24 11.08 -8.02
C LEU A 97 -16.15 10.76 -9.52
N THR A 98 -17.09 11.28 -10.32
CA THR A 98 -17.12 11.05 -11.77
C THR A 98 -15.94 11.67 -12.51
N ARG A 99 -15.48 12.86 -12.09
CA ARG A 99 -14.30 13.52 -12.67
C ARG A 99 -12.98 12.80 -12.35
N SER A 100 -12.95 12.05 -11.26
CA SER A 100 -11.74 11.41 -10.75
C SER A 100 -11.70 9.90 -11.02
N GLY A 101 -12.57 9.38 -11.89
CA GLY A 101 -12.73 7.95 -12.12
C GLY A 101 -11.44 7.23 -12.52
N TYR A 102 -10.65 7.83 -13.40
CA TYR A 102 -9.35 7.31 -13.82
C TYR A 102 -8.38 7.17 -12.65
N ARG A 103 -8.28 8.18 -11.78
CA ARG A 103 -7.42 8.14 -10.58
C ARG A 103 -7.85 7.05 -9.62
N ILE A 104 -9.16 6.84 -9.46
CA ILE A 104 -9.72 5.76 -8.63
C ILE A 104 -9.30 4.41 -9.21
N VAL A 105 -9.42 4.20 -10.52
CA VAL A 105 -8.99 2.94 -11.16
C VAL A 105 -7.50 2.69 -10.97
N VAL A 106 -6.65 3.69 -11.19
CA VAL A 106 -5.20 3.56 -10.96
C VAL A 106 -4.91 3.22 -9.50
N PHE A 107 -5.59 3.88 -8.56
CA PHE A 107 -5.48 3.60 -7.14
C PHE A 107 -5.88 2.16 -6.79
N GLU A 108 -7.00 1.67 -7.30
CA GLU A 108 -7.48 0.30 -7.09
C GLU A 108 -6.48 -0.74 -7.65
N ILE A 109 -5.93 -0.49 -8.84
CA ILE A 109 -4.90 -1.36 -9.44
C ILE A 109 -3.63 -1.38 -8.58
N LEU A 110 -3.16 -0.22 -8.11
CA LEU A 110 -1.99 -0.12 -7.25
C LEU A 110 -2.21 -0.84 -5.92
N ASN A 111 -3.38 -0.66 -5.29
CA ASN A 111 -3.73 -1.34 -4.05
C ASN A 111 -3.79 -2.85 -4.21
N LEU A 112 -4.40 -3.33 -5.31
CA LEU A 112 -4.43 -4.75 -5.63
C LEU A 112 -3.00 -5.30 -5.78
N ALA A 113 -2.14 -4.60 -6.51
CA ALA A 113 -0.74 -4.98 -6.69
C ALA A 113 0.03 -5.02 -5.35
N PHE A 114 -0.14 -4.00 -4.49
CA PHE A 114 0.49 -3.97 -3.17
C PHE A 114 -0.04 -5.06 -2.24
N LEU A 115 -1.33 -5.36 -2.25
CA LEU A 115 -1.91 -6.43 -1.45
C LEU A 115 -1.35 -7.80 -1.87
N ILE A 116 -1.29 -8.08 -3.17
CA ILE A 116 -0.64 -9.30 -3.68
C ILE A 116 0.84 -9.34 -3.28
N GLY A 117 1.55 -8.22 -3.45
CA GLY A 117 2.95 -8.08 -3.04
C GLY A 117 3.16 -8.36 -1.54
N PHE A 118 2.25 -7.88 -0.71
CA PHE A 118 2.26 -8.11 0.74
C PHE A 118 2.10 -9.60 1.08
N LEU A 119 1.19 -10.32 0.41
CA LEU A 119 1.04 -11.78 0.60
C LEU A 119 2.33 -12.53 0.26
N TYR A 120 2.99 -12.17 -0.84
CA TYR A 120 4.31 -12.72 -1.17
C TYR A 120 5.38 -12.37 -0.15
N CYS A 121 5.34 -11.16 0.42
CA CYS A 121 6.25 -10.78 1.49
C CYS A 121 6.03 -11.64 2.74
N LEU A 122 4.79 -11.81 3.20
CA LEU A 122 4.47 -12.66 4.35
C LEU A 122 4.94 -14.10 4.15
N ARG A 123 4.67 -14.66 2.97
CA ARG A 123 5.17 -15.99 2.58
C ARG A 123 6.68 -16.08 2.68
N ASN A 124 7.39 -15.11 2.10
CA ASN A 124 8.85 -15.09 2.09
C ASN A 124 9.43 -14.88 3.48
N LEU A 125 8.80 -14.07 4.31
CA LEU A 125 9.19 -13.84 5.70
C LEU A 125 9.03 -15.13 6.52
N GLY A 126 7.89 -15.82 6.39
CA GLY A 126 7.65 -17.11 7.04
C GLY A 126 8.69 -18.17 6.67
N LYS A 127 9.11 -18.21 5.40
CA LYS A 127 10.17 -19.10 4.93
C LYS A 127 11.55 -18.68 5.44
N ALA A 128 11.88 -17.40 5.38
CA ALA A 128 13.17 -16.87 5.80
C ALA A 128 13.41 -17.10 7.30
N LEU A 129 12.37 -16.90 8.12
CA LEU A 129 12.41 -17.07 9.56
C LEU A 129 12.12 -18.51 10.03
N LYS A 130 11.83 -19.43 9.10
CA LYS A 130 11.45 -20.82 9.39
C LYS A 130 10.32 -20.94 10.42
N LEU A 131 9.34 -20.03 10.37
CA LEU A 131 8.24 -19.98 11.34
C LEU A 131 7.29 -21.17 11.21
N PHE A 132 7.13 -21.69 10.00
CA PHE A 132 6.17 -22.75 9.68
C PHE A 132 6.77 -23.74 8.68
N PRO A 133 6.20 -24.95 8.56
CA PRO A 133 6.53 -25.86 7.47
C PRO A 133 6.30 -25.21 6.09
N ALA A 134 7.01 -25.70 5.07
CA ALA A 134 6.97 -25.11 3.73
C ALA A 134 5.56 -25.04 3.11
N SER A 135 4.70 -26.02 3.41
CA SER A 135 3.30 -26.06 2.99
C SER A 135 2.46 -24.95 3.61
N TRP A 136 2.64 -24.68 4.90
CA TRP A 136 1.92 -23.64 5.64
C TRP A 136 2.34 -22.23 5.23
N SER A 137 3.59 -22.04 4.83
CA SER A 137 4.09 -20.73 4.38
C SER A 137 3.31 -20.18 3.16
N ASP A 138 2.68 -21.05 2.37
CA ASP A 138 1.87 -20.65 1.23
C ASP A 138 0.43 -20.27 1.64
N LEU A 139 -0.10 -20.86 2.73
CA LEU A 139 -1.49 -20.68 3.22
C LEU A 139 -1.65 -19.62 4.31
N VAL A 140 -0.68 -19.47 5.21
CA VAL A 140 -0.73 -18.51 6.32
C VAL A 140 -1.02 -17.07 5.85
N PRO A 141 -0.43 -16.56 4.74
CA PRO A 141 -0.77 -15.24 4.22
C PRO A 141 -2.27 -15.06 3.92
N LEU A 142 -2.95 -16.12 3.46
CA LEU A 142 -4.40 -16.09 3.20
C LEU A 142 -5.20 -15.95 4.50
N GLY A 143 -4.82 -16.69 5.55
CA GLY A 143 -5.45 -16.54 6.86
C GLY A 143 -5.29 -15.12 7.41
N ILE A 144 -4.10 -14.54 7.27
CA ILE A 144 -3.82 -13.17 7.70
C ILE A 144 -4.68 -12.17 6.91
N VAL A 145 -4.76 -12.32 5.58
CA VAL A 145 -5.51 -11.37 4.74
C VAL A 145 -7.01 -11.40 5.03
N VAL A 146 -7.57 -12.59 5.31
CA VAL A 146 -8.99 -12.75 5.70
C VAL A 146 -9.27 -12.18 7.09
N ALA A 147 -8.26 -12.08 7.96
CA ALA A 147 -8.39 -11.44 9.27
C ALA A 147 -8.29 -9.91 9.20
N LEU A 148 -7.70 -9.33 8.14
CA LEU A 148 -7.57 -7.88 7.97
C LEU A 148 -8.91 -7.11 8.14
N PRO A 149 -10.05 -7.58 7.60
CA PRO A 149 -11.36 -6.98 7.84
C PRO A 149 -11.73 -6.69 9.28
N ILE A 150 -11.25 -7.50 10.22
CA ILE A 150 -11.55 -7.32 11.64
C ILE A 150 -10.86 -6.05 12.18
N TYR A 151 -9.72 -5.67 11.59
CA TYR A 151 -8.90 -4.54 12.03
C TYR A 151 -9.10 -3.29 11.16
N PHE A 152 -9.61 -3.43 9.94
CA PHE A 152 -9.92 -2.30 9.08
C PHE A 152 -11.35 -1.84 9.25
N ASN A 153 -11.52 -0.60 9.74
CA ASN A 153 -12.72 0.14 9.41
C ASN A 153 -12.63 0.60 7.94
N TYR A 154 -13.05 -0.26 7.01
CA TYR A 154 -12.95 -0.07 5.56
C TYR A 154 -13.66 1.18 5.04
N GLY A 155 -14.51 1.82 5.85
CA GLY A 155 -15.09 3.12 5.51
C GLY A 155 -14.07 4.27 5.50
N ASN A 156 -12.89 4.12 6.10
CA ASN A 156 -11.97 5.23 6.39
C ASN A 156 -10.53 5.08 5.91
N PHE A 157 -10.01 3.88 5.58
CA PHE A 157 -8.56 3.69 5.34
C PHE A 157 -8.25 2.71 4.20
N ILE A 158 -8.39 3.16 2.95
CA ILE A 158 -8.19 2.31 1.75
C ILE A 158 -6.70 2.17 1.36
N TYR A 159 -5.80 2.98 1.93
CA TYR A 159 -4.40 3.15 1.49
C TYR A 159 -3.36 2.42 2.36
N ASP A 160 -3.78 1.48 3.21
CA ASP A 160 -2.87 0.80 4.11
C ASP A 160 -2.14 -0.40 3.48
N PHE A 161 -2.55 -0.87 2.28
CA PHE A 161 -1.86 -2.01 1.63
C PHE A 161 -0.45 -1.68 1.17
N ALA A 162 -0.21 -0.48 0.65
CA ALA A 162 1.15 -0.02 0.35
C ALA A 162 2.03 -0.02 1.61
N ALA A 163 1.47 0.40 2.76
CA ALA A 163 2.19 0.37 4.03
C ALA A 163 2.55 -1.06 4.43
N LEU A 164 1.57 -1.99 4.38
CA LEU A 164 1.78 -3.40 4.69
C LEU A 164 2.85 -4.03 3.78
N PHE A 165 2.79 -3.75 2.48
CA PHE A 165 3.76 -4.24 1.51
C PHE A 165 5.17 -3.71 1.78
N PHE A 166 5.37 -2.39 1.79
CA PHE A 166 6.71 -1.81 1.94
C PHE A 166 7.31 -2.08 3.31
N PHE A 167 6.49 -2.12 4.37
CA PHE A 167 6.96 -2.51 5.70
C PHE A 167 7.46 -3.96 5.72
N SER A 168 6.67 -4.88 5.15
CA SER A 168 7.01 -6.30 5.11
C SER A 168 8.21 -6.59 4.20
N LEU A 169 8.29 -5.91 3.05
CA LEU A 169 9.46 -5.96 2.18
C LEU A 169 10.69 -5.40 2.88
N GLY A 170 10.54 -4.29 3.61
CA GLY A 170 11.54 -3.69 4.46
C GLY A 170 12.09 -4.70 5.47
N LEU A 171 11.21 -5.42 6.19
CA LEU A 171 11.61 -6.48 7.13
C LEU A 171 12.42 -7.60 6.46
N ILE A 172 12.02 -8.05 5.28
CA ILE A 172 12.75 -9.10 4.55
C ILE A 172 14.15 -8.62 4.16
N LEU A 173 14.25 -7.40 3.63
CA LEU A 173 15.53 -6.82 3.21
C LEU A 173 16.43 -6.54 4.42
N LEU A 174 15.83 -6.08 5.51
CA LEU A 174 16.49 -5.88 6.80
C LEU A 174 17.06 -7.20 7.31
N TYR A 175 16.24 -8.25 7.43
CA TYR A 175 16.65 -9.58 7.88
C TYR A 175 17.78 -10.17 7.02
N LYS A 176 17.71 -9.97 5.70
CA LYS A 176 18.75 -10.39 4.75
C LYS A 176 19.99 -9.49 4.74
N GLN A 177 20.02 -8.43 5.57
CA GLN A 177 21.08 -7.42 5.60
C GLN A 177 21.38 -6.78 4.24
N ASN A 178 20.36 -6.68 3.37
CA ASN A 178 20.50 -6.12 2.04
C ASN A 178 20.30 -4.61 2.07
N TRP A 179 21.27 -3.89 2.66
CA TRP A 179 21.18 -2.45 2.95
C TRP A 179 20.94 -1.60 1.71
N LYS A 180 21.55 -1.99 0.57
CA LYS A 180 21.42 -1.29 -0.72
C LYS A 180 19.95 -1.16 -1.15
N TRP A 181 19.16 -2.21 -0.97
CA TRP A 181 17.74 -2.20 -1.30
C TRP A 181 16.84 -1.83 -0.13
N TYR A 182 17.26 -2.14 1.09
CA TYR A 182 16.52 -1.77 2.29
C TYR A 182 16.34 -0.25 2.41
N LEU A 183 17.39 0.55 2.19
CA LEU A 183 17.33 2.00 2.39
C LEU A 183 16.33 2.70 1.44
N PRO A 184 16.33 2.45 0.12
CA PRO A 184 15.29 2.98 -0.78
C PRO A 184 13.89 2.52 -0.38
N ILE A 185 13.70 1.23 -0.05
CA ILE A 185 12.39 0.69 0.38
C ILE A 185 11.93 1.33 1.68
N PHE A 186 12.83 1.58 2.63
CA PHE A 186 12.55 2.30 3.86
C PHE A 186 12.09 3.74 3.56
N GLY A 187 12.76 4.44 2.64
CA GLY A 187 12.32 5.76 2.16
C GLY A 187 10.90 5.72 1.59
N LEU A 188 10.60 4.76 0.71
CA LEU A 188 9.24 4.59 0.17
C LEU A 188 8.22 4.28 1.27
N ALA A 189 8.56 3.41 2.23
CA ALA A 189 7.70 3.08 3.36
C ALA A 189 7.38 4.32 4.21
N VAL A 190 8.37 5.15 4.50
CA VAL A 190 8.20 6.40 5.27
C VAL A 190 7.37 7.42 4.50
N SER A 191 7.62 7.60 3.20
CA SER A 191 6.79 8.47 2.34
C SER A 191 5.33 8.02 2.30
N ASN A 192 5.06 6.73 2.51
CA ASN A 192 3.71 6.22 2.61
C ASN A 192 3.09 6.39 4.00
N LYS A 193 3.83 6.07 5.08
CA LYS A 193 3.33 6.15 6.46
C LYS A 193 4.46 6.40 7.46
N GLU A 194 4.26 7.34 8.37
CA GLU A 194 5.24 7.71 9.42
C GLU A 194 5.62 6.53 10.32
N THR A 195 4.67 5.63 10.58
CA THR A 195 4.88 4.43 11.41
C THR A 195 5.91 3.47 10.82
N ALA A 196 6.34 3.66 9.56
CA ALA A 196 7.45 2.89 8.99
C ALA A 196 8.78 3.12 9.74
N ILE A 197 8.90 4.17 10.54
CA ILE A 197 10.04 4.39 11.46
C ILE A 197 10.27 3.22 12.43
N LEU A 198 9.24 2.39 12.68
CA LEU A 198 9.38 1.17 13.47
C LEU A 198 10.40 0.18 12.86
N LEU A 199 10.65 0.22 11.54
CA LEU A 199 11.73 -0.56 10.93
C LEU A 199 13.11 -0.14 11.47
N THR A 200 13.30 1.15 11.78
CA THR A 200 14.52 1.66 12.41
C THR A 200 14.63 1.22 13.84
N VAL A 201 13.53 1.16 14.58
CA VAL A 201 13.51 0.61 15.94
C VAL A 201 13.88 -0.87 15.93
N ILE A 202 13.28 -1.66 15.03
CA ILE A 202 13.59 -3.09 14.86
C ILE A 202 15.07 -3.26 14.51
N TYR A 203 15.59 -2.47 13.56
CA TYR A 203 17.00 -2.46 13.22
C TYR A 203 17.88 -2.15 14.44
N ALA A 204 17.58 -1.08 15.16
CA ALA A 204 18.37 -0.62 16.29
C ALA A 204 18.44 -1.67 17.40
N LEU A 205 17.32 -2.33 17.71
CA LEU A 205 17.25 -3.36 18.75
C LEU A 205 17.87 -4.68 18.29
N TYR A 206 17.52 -5.18 17.11
CA TYR A 206 17.94 -6.51 16.65
C TYR A 206 19.42 -6.54 16.26
N TYR A 207 19.93 -5.48 15.61
CA TYR A 207 21.31 -5.44 15.12
C TYR A 207 22.31 -4.82 16.10
N TYR A 208 21.88 -4.42 17.30
CA TYR A 208 22.80 -3.95 18.33
C TYR A 208 23.81 -5.05 18.68
N ASN A 209 25.10 -4.76 18.52
CA ASN A 209 26.21 -5.72 18.65
C ASN A 209 26.20 -6.94 17.70
N GLN A 210 25.30 -7.02 16.71
CA GLN A 210 25.29 -8.10 15.72
C GLN A 210 26.06 -7.77 14.43
N ILE A 211 26.35 -6.48 14.19
CA ILE A 211 27.12 -5.99 13.05
C ILE A 211 28.22 -5.03 13.53
N PRO A 212 29.26 -4.75 12.73
CA PRO A 212 30.33 -3.84 13.11
C PRO A 212 29.80 -2.47 13.56
N ARG A 213 30.27 -1.97 14.71
CA ARG A 213 29.77 -0.73 15.34
C ARG A 213 29.72 0.46 14.39
N LYS A 214 30.74 0.63 13.54
CA LYS A 214 30.78 1.71 12.54
C LYS A 214 29.60 1.60 11.55
N GLN A 215 29.37 0.42 11.00
CA GLN A 215 28.26 0.16 10.09
C GLN A 215 26.91 0.34 10.80
N TYR A 216 26.82 -0.10 12.07
CA TYR A 216 25.61 0.05 12.87
C TYR A 216 25.14 1.51 12.93
N TRP A 217 26.04 2.39 13.37
CA TRP A 217 25.76 3.82 13.53
C TRP A 217 25.55 4.52 12.18
N GLN A 218 26.31 4.17 11.14
CA GLN A 218 26.11 4.72 9.80
C GLN A 218 24.69 4.46 9.28
N LEU A 219 24.23 3.22 9.34
CA LEU A 219 22.88 2.87 8.88
C LEU A 219 21.79 3.47 9.76
N LEU A 220 22.03 3.60 11.07
CA LEU A 220 21.07 4.25 11.98
C LEU A 220 20.90 5.74 11.63
N ILE A 221 22.03 6.44 11.42
CA ILE A 221 22.04 7.85 11.03
C ILE A 221 21.37 8.03 9.67
N ILE A 222 21.68 7.18 8.68
CA ILE A 222 21.05 7.28 7.35
C ILE A 222 19.54 7.11 7.45
N GLN A 223 19.04 6.15 8.23
CA GLN A 223 17.60 5.97 8.44
C GLN A 223 16.96 7.19 9.11
N ALA A 224 17.60 7.75 10.15
CA ALA A 224 17.12 8.97 10.80
C ALA A 224 17.07 10.16 9.82
N VAL A 225 18.11 10.34 9.01
CA VAL A 225 18.15 11.39 7.98
C VAL A 225 17.04 11.19 6.94
N ILE A 226 16.87 9.97 6.41
CA ILE A 226 15.77 9.66 5.47
C ILE A 226 14.42 10.02 6.09
N PHE A 227 14.19 9.64 7.35
CA PHE A 227 12.93 9.93 8.03
C PHE A 227 12.70 11.44 8.19
N ILE A 228 13.70 12.18 8.65
CA ILE A 228 13.61 13.63 8.83
C ILE A 228 13.38 14.33 7.50
N VAL A 229 14.15 14.01 6.45
CA VAL A 229 14.02 14.63 5.12
C VAL A 229 12.64 14.40 4.51
N ILE A 230 12.01 13.25 4.73
CA ILE A 230 10.68 12.94 4.18
C ILE A 230 9.55 13.55 5.03
N LYS A 231 9.76 13.75 6.34
CA LYS A 231 8.71 14.16 7.29
C LYS A 231 8.80 15.60 7.79
N THR A 232 9.81 16.35 7.36
CA THR A 232 9.89 17.80 7.56
C THR A 232 9.20 18.51 6.40
#